data_AF-A0A239JIS1-F1
#
_entry.id   AF-A0A239JIS1-F1
#
_cell.length_a   1.000
_cell.length_b   1.000
_cell.length_c   1.000
_cell.angle_alpha   90.00
_cell.angle_beta   90.00
_cell.angle_gamma   90.00
#
_symmetry.space_group_name_H-M   'P 1'
#
loop_
_entity.id
_entity.type
_entity.pdbx_description
1 polymer ?
#
loop_
_entity_poly.entity_id
_entity_poly.type
_entity_poly.pdbx_seq_one_letter_code
_entity_poly.pdbx_strand_id
1 'polypeptide(L)' 'MWGEKILREYILVINPGSTSTKVSLFKEEENIYEKKLNHSPTELEEFTKITDQYELRKSIILK' A
#
# COMPACT_ATOMS: atom_id res chain seq x y z
N MET A 1 -32.64 -5.27 18.05
CA MET A 1 -32.29 -4.69 16.74
C MET A 1 -30.90 -5.18 16.39
N TRP A 2 -30.78 -6.13 15.47
CA TRP A 2 -29.49 -6.61 15.00
C TRP A 2 -29.05 -5.66 13.89
N GLY A 3 -27.99 -4.90 14.13
CA GLY A 3 -27.45 -3.99 13.12
C GLY A 3 -27.02 -4.77 11.88
N GLU A 4 -27.30 -4.22 10.70
CA GLU A 4 -26.87 -4.81 9.43
C GLU A 4 -25.36 -5.05 9.45
N LYS A 5 -24.97 -6.32 9.24
CA LYS A 5 -23.57 -6.70 9.13
C LYS A 5 -23.06 -6.21 7.78
N ILE A 6 -22.29 -5.12 7.78
CA ILE A 6 -21.56 -4.70 6.58
C ILE A 6 -20.54 -5.79 6.24
N LEU A 7 -20.80 -6.53 5.16
CA LEU A 7 -19.83 -7.45 4.58
C LEU A 7 -18.81 -6.62 3.78
N ARG A 8 -17.55 -6.61 4.23
CA ARG A 8 -16.44 -6.06 3.46
C ARG A 8 -15.89 -7.18 2.59
N GLU A 9 -16.32 -7.20 1.33
CA GLU A 9 -15.88 -8.22 0.36
C GLU A 9 -14.43 -8.02 -0.10
N TYR A 10 -13.94 -6.78 -0.04
CA TYR A 10 -12.63 -6.40 -0.55
C TYR A 10 -11.70 -5.86 0.54
N ILE A 11 -10.44 -6.25 0.46
CA ILE A 11 -9.36 -5.82 1.35
C ILE A 11 -8.25 -5.21 0.50
N LEU A 12 -7.97 -3.92 0.72
CA LEU A 12 -6.79 -3.26 0.14
C LEU A 12 -5.62 -3.41 1.10
N VAL A 13 -4.55 -4.05 0.63
CA VAL A 13 -3.30 -4.24 1.37
C VAL A 13 -2.23 -3.33 0.78
N ILE A 14 -1.66 -2.46 1.62
CA ILE A 14 -0.52 -1.61 1.26
C ILE A 14 0.65 -2.03 2.16
N ASN A 15 1.68 -2.62 1.55
CA ASN A 15 2.85 -3.12 2.26
C ASN A 15 4.11 -2.37 1.81
N PRO A 16 4.58 -1.36 2.57
CA PRO A 16 5.84 -0.68 2.31
C PRO A 16 7.03 -1.56 2.73
N GLY A 17 7.88 -1.92 1.79
CA GLY A 17 9.21 -2.50 2.01
C GLY A 17 10.33 -1.46 1.81
N SER A 18 11.60 -1.85 2.00
CA SER A 18 12.75 -0.94 1.93
C SER A 18 12.85 -0.21 0.58
N THR A 19 12.79 -0.94 -0.54
CA THR A 19 12.96 -0.41 -1.90
C THR A 19 11.69 -0.49 -2.75
N SER A 20 10.55 -0.88 -2.17
CA SER A 20 9.28 -0.93 -2.90
C SER A 20 8.09 -0.79 -1.97
N THR A 21 6.93 -0.47 -2.54
CA THR A 21 5.63 -0.61 -1.89
C THR A 21 4.78 -1.55 -2.73
N LYS A 22 4.27 -2.64 -2.15
CA LYS A 22 3.30 -3.52 -2.79
C LYS A 22 1.89 -3.03 -2.44
N VAL A 23 1.03 -2.91 -3.45
CA VAL A 23 -0.39 -2.59 -3.31
C VAL A 23 -1.19 -3.72 -3.92
N SER A 24 -2.03 -4.38 -3.12
CA SER A 24 -2.81 -5.54 -3.55
C SER A 24 -4.27 -5.41 -3.14
N LEU A 25 -5.19 -5.81 -4.01
CA LEU A 25 -6.62 -5.91 -3.71
C LEU A 25 -6.99 -7.38 -3.59
N PHE A 26 -7.54 -7.75 -2.45
CA PHE A 26 -8.05 -9.08 -2.20
C PHE A 26 -9.57 -9.06 -2.22
N LYS A 27 -10.17 -10.12 -2.79
CA LYS A 27 -11.57 -10.47 -2.57
C LYS A 27 -11.58 -11.76 -1.76
N GLU A 28 -12.04 -11.67 -0.51
CA GLU A 28 -11.86 -12.76 0.47
C GLU A 28 -10.39 -13.18 0.58
N GLU A 29 -10.02 -14.41 0.21
CA GLU A 29 -8.64 -14.92 0.22
C GLU A 29 -7.93 -14.78 -1.14
N GLU A 30 -8.63 -14.37 -2.19
CA GLU A 30 -8.10 -14.29 -3.55
C GLU A 30 -7.45 -12.92 -3.81
N ASN A 31 -6.18 -12.91 -4.23
CA ASN A 31 -5.52 -11.70 -4.71
C ASN A 31 -5.94 -11.43 -6.16
N ILE A 32 -6.83 -10.46 -6.36
CA ILE A 32 -7.41 -10.15 -7.68
C ILE A 32 -6.66 -9.04 -8.41
N TYR A 33 -5.80 -8.29 -7.72
CA TYR A 33 -4.97 -7.25 -8.32
C TYR A 33 -3.72 -7.01 -7.47
N GLU A 34 -2.57 -6.87 -8.13
CA GLU A 34 -1.32 -6.50 -7.47
C GLU A 34 -0.52 -5.52 -8.33
N LYS A 35 0.02 -4.48 -7.68
CA LYS A 35 0.95 -3.52 -8.24
C LYS A 35 2.16 -3.38 -7.32
N LYS A 36 3.35 -3.49 -7.89
CA LYS A 36 4.61 -3.19 -7.19
C LYS A 36 5.12 -1.81 -7.62
N LEU A 37 5.20 -0.90 -6.66
CA LEU A 37 5.76 0.43 -6.82
C LEU A 37 7.22 0.38 -6.37
N ASN A 38 8.17 0.49 -7.29
CA ASN A 38 9.58 0.49 -6.95
C ASN A 38 10.02 1.91 -6.58
N HIS A 39 10.93 2.00 -5.61
CA HIS A 39 11.59 3.23 -5.22
C HIS A 39 13.08 3.09 -5.55
N SER A 40 13.62 4.04 -6.30
CA SER A 40 15.03 4.17 -6.60
C SER A 40 15.85 4.46 -5.33
N PRO A 41 17.11 4.00 -5.24
CA PRO A 41 17.99 4.38 -4.13
C PRO A 41 18.15 5.90 -4.03
N THR A 42 18.33 6.59 -5.16
CA THR A 42 18.55 8.03 -5.22
C THR A 42 17.40 8.84 -4.62
N GLU A 43 16.14 8.47 -4.86
CA GLU A 43 15.01 9.19 -4.23
C GLU A 43 14.89 8.89 -2.73
N LEU A 44 15.28 7.68 -2.29
CA LEU A 44 15.20 7.30 -0.88
C LEU A 44 16.34 7.88 -0.04
N GLU A 45 17.51 8.09 -0.65
CA GLU A 45 18.70 8.69 -0.02
C GLU A 45 18.46 10.14 0.44
N GLU A 46 17.45 10.82 -0.11
CA GLU A 46 17.03 12.16 0.33
C GLU A 46 16.42 12.17 1.75
N PHE A 47 16.06 11.00 2.29
CA PHE A 47 15.38 10.87 3.58
C PHE A 47 16.31 10.30 4.65
N THR A 48 16.46 11.02 5.76
CA THR A 48 17.27 10.55 6.90
C THR A 48 16.56 9.43 7.67
N LYS A 49 15.23 9.49 7.81
CA LYS A 49 14.44 8.46 8.49
C LYS A 49 13.41 7.84 7.55
N ILE A 50 13.13 6.56 7.74
CA ILE A 50 12.10 5.84 6.97
C ILE A 50 10.73 6.51 7.11
N THR A 51 10.41 7.06 8.29
CA THR A 51 9.15 7.78 8.52
C THR A 51 8.99 9.02 7.64
N ASP A 52 10.10 9.63 7.22
CA ASP A 52 10.08 10.85 6.41
C ASP A 52 9.64 10.55 4.96
N GLN A 53 9.74 9.28 4.53
CA GLN A 53 9.30 8.80 3.22
C GLN A 53 7.76 8.67 3.09
N TYR A 54 6.99 8.93 4.16
CA TYR A 54 5.54 8.71 4.18
C TYR A 54 4.82 9.41 3.03
N GLU A 55 5.08 10.71 2.84
CA GLU A 55 4.40 11.50 1.81
C GLU A 55 4.80 11.07 0.39
N LEU A 56 6.09 10.78 0.16
CA LEU A 56 6.57 10.21 -1.11
C LEU A 56 5.78 8.95 -1.44
N ARG A 57 5.76 7.97 -0.52
CA ARG A 57 5.10 6.68 -0.74
C ARG A 57 3.60 6.83 -0.95
N LYS A 58 2.94 7.69 -0.17
CA LYS A 58 1.50 7.98 -0.31
C LYS A 58 1.18 8.60 -1.65
N SER A 59 1.98 9.57 -2.11
CA SER A 59 1.73 10.26 -3.38
C SER A 59 1.82 9.30 -4.58
N ILE A 60 2.74 8.33 -4.56
CA ILE A 60 2.89 7.34 -5.63
C ILE A 60 1.71 6.36 -5.65
N ILE A 61 1.16 6.00 -4.49
CA ILE A 61 -0.02 5.12 -4.40
C ILE A 61 -1.28 5.80 -4.95
N LEU A 62 -1.43 7.12 -4.75
CA LEU A 62 -2.60 7.89 -5.16
C LEU A 62 -2.59 8.32 -6.64
N LYS A 63 -1.50 8.05 -7.37
CA LYS A 63 -1.39 8.26 -8.83
C LYS A 63 -1.89 7.05 -9.61
#